data_AF-A0A966V2H1-F1
#
_entry.id   AF-A0A966V2H1-F1
#
_cell.length_a   1.000
_cell.length_b   1.000
_cell.length_c   1.000
_cell.angle_alpha   90.00
_cell.angle_beta   90.00
_cell.angle_gamma   90.00
#
_symmetry.space_group_name_H-M   'P 1'
#
loop_
_entity.id
_entity.type
_entity.pdbx_description
1 polymer ?
#
loop_
_entity_poly.entity_id
_entity_poly.type
_entity_poly.pdbx_seq_one_letter_code
_entity_poly.pdbx_strand_id
1 'polypeptide(L)' 'MAQAQFGQSGMELGGAAAAVRPAGHAEHQHQTWDAMESYFECITTCSLDDGECVTRCVDQLREQG' A
#
# COMPACT_ATOMS: atom_id res chain seq x y z
N MET A 1 25.78 -32.28 -39.85
CA MET A 1 25.14 -33.33 -39.02
C MET A 1 25.54 -33.01 -37.59
N ALA A 2 24.69 -32.69 -36.62
CA ALA A 2 23.27 -32.99 -36.42
C ALA A 2 22.54 -31.84 -35.69
N GLN A 3 21.24 -31.76 -35.96
CA GLN A 3 20.26 -30.94 -35.27
C GLN A 3 19.79 -31.68 -33.99
N ALA A 4 19.44 -30.96 -32.93
CA ALA A 4 18.46 -31.43 -31.94
C ALA A 4 17.76 -30.23 -31.30
N GLN A 5 16.51 -30.05 -31.70
CA GLN A 5 15.54 -29.08 -31.19
C GLN A 5 14.45 -29.92 -30.53
N PHE A 6 14.21 -29.82 -29.22
CA PHE A 6 12.97 -30.34 -28.61
C PHE A 6 12.64 -29.66 -27.28
N GLY A 7 11.54 -28.90 -27.31
CA GLY A 7 10.45 -28.97 -26.34
C GLY A 7 10.65 -28.35 -24.95
N GLN A 8 9.93 -27.25 -24.70
CA GLN A 8 9.16 -27.06 -23.48
C GLN A 8 8.06 -26.03 -23.71
N SER A 9 6.86 -26.55 -23.87
CA SER A 9 5.57 -25.87 -23.96
C SER A 9 5.35 -25.00 -22.73
N GLY A 10 5.32 -23.68 -22.90
CA GLY A 10 4.87 -22.73 -21.88
C GLY A 10 3.36 -22.88 -21.70
N MET A 11 2.96 -23.62 -20.66
CA MET A 11 1.58 -23.64 -20.17
C MET A 11 1.36 -22.38 -19.33
N GLU A 12 1.12 -21.24 -19.98
CA GLU A 12 0.63 -20.02 -19.31
C GLU A 12 -0.88 -20.14 -19.07
N LEU A 13 -1.21 -20.93 -18.05
CA LEU A 13 -2.53 -20.98 -17.45
C LEU A 13 -2.78 -19.61 -16.80
N GLY A 14 -3.43 -18.72 -17.55
CA GLY A 14 -3.91 -17.44 -17.09
C GLY A 14 -4.78 -17.63 -15.85
N GLY A 15 -4.23 -17.29 -14.69
CA GLY A 15 -4.93 -17.30 -13.42
C GLY A 15 -6.14 -16.37 -13.51
N ALA A 16 -7.32 -16.93 -13.30
CA ALA A 16 -8.50 -16.15 -12.98
C ALA A 16 -8.13 -15.31 -11.75
N ALA A 17 -8.01 -14.00 -11.96
CA ALA A 17 -7.89 -13.04 -10.89
C ALA A 17 -9.10 -13.23 -9.98
N ALA A 18 -8.87 -13.86 -8.83
CA ALA A 18 -9.83 -13.87 -7.75
C ALA A 18 -10.10 -12.39 -7.44
N ALA A 19 -11.29 -11.92 -7.82
CA ALA A 19 -11.79 -10.63 -7.40
C ALA A 19 -11.90 -10.68 -5.88
N VAL A 20 -10.82 -10.32 -5.20
CA VAL A 20 -10.84 -10.04 -3.77
C VAL A 20 -11.69 -8.80 -3.64
N ARG A 21 -12.96 -9.00 -3.32
CA ARG A 21 -13.83 -7.95 -2.85
C ARG A 21 -13.45 -7.77 -1.37
N PRO A 22 -12.80 -6.67 -0.97
CA PRO A 22 -12.68 -6.42 0.46
C PRO A 22 -14.10 -6.20 0.97
N ALA A 23 -14.57 -7.17 1.75
CA ALA A 23 -15.85 -7.09 2.41
C ALA A 23 -15.71 -6.08 3.55
N GLY A 24 -16.12 -4.82 3.35
CA GLY A 24 -16.72 -3.85 4.30
C GLY A 24 -16.09 -3.59 5.68
N HIS A 25 -15.04 -4.30 6.06
CA HIS A 25 -14.31 -4.20 7.33
C HIS A 25 -12.85 -3.79 7.08
N ALA A 26 -12.32 -4.12 5.89
CA ALA A 26 -11.02 -3.64 5.44
C ALA A 26 -11.02 -2.14 5.11
N GLU A 27 -12.12 -1.56 4.61
CA GLU A 27 -12.19 -0.12 4.32
C GLU A 27 -11.92 0.73 5.56
N HIS A 28 -12.52 0.42 6.70
CA HIS A 28 -12.32 1.21 7.92
C HIS A 28 -10.88 1.09 8.45
N GLN A 29 -10.30 -0.11 8.40
CA GLN A 29 -8.90 -0.34 8.76
C GLN A 29 -7.93 0.33 7.77
N HIS A 30 -8.31 0.40 6.50
CA HIS A 30 -7.53 1.05 5.45
C HIS A 30 -7.51 2.57 5.64
N GLN A 31 -8.64 3.19 6.02
CA GLN A 31 -8.67 4.62 6.34
C GLN A 31 -7.78 4.97 7.54
N THR A 32 -7.76 4.13 8.59
CA THR A 32 -6.87 4.36 9.75
C THR A 32 -5.40 4.18 9.38
N TRP A 33 -5.09 3.24 8.48
CA TRP A 33 -3.71 3.06 8.01
C TRP A 33 -3.27 4.22 7.11
N ASP A 34 -4.08 4.64 6.15
CA ASP A 34 -3.77 5.76 5.26
C ASP A 34 -3.52 7.07 6.04
N ALA A 35 -4.33 7.29 7.08
CA ALA A 35 -4.14 8.39 8.02
C ALA A 35 -2.76 8.28 8.73
N MET A 36 -2.40 7.12 9.29
CA MET A 36 -1.10 6.95 9.95
C MET A 36 0.09 7.10 9.00
N GLU A 37 0.00 6.57 7.77
CA GLU A 37 1.04 6.73 6.75
C GLU A 37 1.28 8.21 6.45
N SER A 38 0.22 9.01 6.29
CA SER A 38 0.30 10.46 6.10
C SER A 38 0.97 11.18 7.29
N TYR A 39 0.71 10.74 8.52
CA TYR A 39 1.37 11.28 9.72
C TYR A 39 2.86 10.93 9.76
N PHE A 40 3.24 9.71 9.39
CA PHE A 40 4.65 9.31 9.29
C PHE A 40 5.37 10.09 8.19
N GLU A 41 4.76 10.31 7.03
CA GLU A 41 5.33 11.17 5.98
C GLU A 41 5.52 12.62 6.47
N CYS A 42 4.53 13.19 7.16
CA CYS A 42 4.60 14.54 7.73
C CYS A 42 5.69 14.67 8.81
N ILE A 43 5.81 13.69 9.71
CA ILE A 43 6.86 13.68 10.74
C ILE A 43 8.24 13.39 10.17
N THR A 44 8.37 12.68 9.06
CA THR A 44 9.70 12.49 8.45
C THR A 44 10.20 13.73 7.72
N THR A 45 9.28 14.62 7.32
CA THR A 45 9.60 15.92 6.73
C THR A 45 9.77 17.03 7.77
N CYS A 46 9.23 16.84 8.97
CA CYS A 46 9.41 17.75 10.10
C CYS A 46 10.38 17.22 11.17
N SER A 47 11.01 18.10 11.93
CA SER A 47 11.74 17.65 13.12
C SER A 47 10.73 17.26 14.20
N LEU A 48 10.92 16.12 14.87
CA LEU A 48 10.11 15.74 16.04
C LEU A 48 10.22 16.75 17.20
N ASP A 49 11.26 17.59 17.16
CA ASP A 49 11.50 18.68 18.12
C ASP A 49 10.70 19.95 17.78
N ASP A 50 10.31 20.12 16.51
CA ASP A 50 9.47 21.24 16.05
C ASP A 50 8.01 20.97 16.40
N GLY A 51 7.67 21.23 17.66
CA GLY A 51 6.34 21.00 18.23
C GLY A 51 5.20 21.70 17.48
N GLU A 52 5.46 22.84 16.82
CA GLU A 52 4.47 23.50 15.94
C GLU A 52 4.17 22.65 14.70
N CYS A 53 5.20 22.08 14.05
CA CYS A 53 4.98 21.23 12.90
C CYS A 53 4.31 19.91 13.29
N VAL A 54 4.76 19.27 14.38
CA VAL A 54 4.13 18.03 14.87
C VAL A 54 2.65 18.27 15.19
N THR A 55 2.31 19.41 15.80
CA THR A 55 0.91 19.78 16.08
C THR A 55 0.09 19.88 14.79
N ARG A 56 0.64 20.49 13.73
CA ARG A 56 -0.01 20.55 12.40
C ARG A 56 -0.18 19.17 11.77
N CYS A 57 0.78 18.26 11.95
CA CYS A 57 0.68 16.87 11.45
C CYS A 57 -0.45 16.11 12.19
N VAL A 58 -0.58 16.29 13.50
CA VAL A 58 -1.62 15.62 14.30
C VAL A 58 -3.01 16.22 14.01
N ASP A 59 -3.11 17.53 13.81
CA ASP A 59 -4.38 18.19 13.47
C ASP A 59 -4.93 17.65 12.13
N GLN A 60 -4.06 17.57 11.11
CA GLN A 60 -4.39 16.95 9.83
C GLN A 60 -4.81 15.48 9.97
N LEU A 61 -4.13 14.69 10.81
CA LEU A 61 -4.49 13.30 11.05
C LEU A 61 -5.91 13.14 11.61
N ARG A 62 -6.33 14.11 12.44
CA ARG A 62 -7.61 14.10 13.15
C ARG A 62 -8.77 14.55 12.28
N GLU A 63 -8.52 15.35 11.25
CA GLU A 63 -9.51 15.74 10.24
C GLU A 63 -9.78 14.64 9.20
N GLN A 64 -8.86 13.68 9.07
CA GLN A 64 -8.88 12.58 8.08
C GLN A 64 -9.48 11.26 8.60
N GLY A 65 -9.81 11.18 9.91
CA GLY A 65 -10.39 9.99 10.56
C GLY A 65 -11.77 10.24 11.17
#